data_AF-A0A218PEF8-F1
#
_entry.id   AF-A0A218PEF8-F1
#
_cell.length_a   1.000
_cell.length_b   1.000
_cell.length_c   1.000
_cell.angle_alpha   90.00
_cell.angle_beta   90.00
_cell.angle_gamma   90.00
#
_symmetry.space_group_name_H-M   'P 1'
#
loop_
_entity.id
_entity.type
_entity.pdbx_description
1 polymer ?
#
loop_
_entity_poly.entity_id
_entity_poly.type
_entity_poly.pdbx_seq_one_letter_code
_entity_poly.pdbx_strand_id
1 'polypeptide(L)'
;MLRRRAYSYPLQEKTLTDAEYIEYSKEGVIKRAATLGDLYRIWIEREKRQKFLEELARESIIPELLAGILKTPDADTFDVLAHIAFGAPILTRDERAKAFLDKKKKVLDALGDQAREVIIALLDKYRIGGIDQISRPEVFRLPPFDKLGYLRGVAEIFGGMDNLKKAINMLERGLYESPGVNP
;
A
#
# COMPACT_ATOMS: atom_id res chain seq x y z
N MET A 1 -10.20 63.67 14.27
CA MET A 1 -9.93 62.70 13.19
C MET A 1 -9.26 61.46 13.81
N LEU A 2 -9.94 60.32 13.87
CA LEU A 2 -9.36 59.05 14.33
C LEU A 2 -9.74 57.94 13.36
N ARG A 3 -8.78 57.49 12.54
CA ARG A 3 -8.82 56.18 11.88
C ARG A 3 -7.47 55.52 12.11
N ARG A 4 -7.38 54.64 13.10
CA ARG A 4 -6.33 53.62 13.14
C ARG A 4 -6.84 52.42 12.34
N ARG A 5 -6.23 52.20 11.17
CA ARG A 5 -6.30 50.91 10.47
C ARG A 5 -5.52 49.91 11.31
N ALA A 6 -6.17 48.85 11.79
CA ALA A 6 -5.48 47.65 12.26
C ALA A 6 -5.37 46.71 11.06
N TYR A 7 -4.14 46.49 10.58
CA TYR A 7 -3.85 45.46 9.59
C TYR A 7 -3.39 44.18 10.29
N SER A 8 -4.04 43.08 9.92
CA SER A 8 -3.56 41.70 9.82
C SER A 8 -2.69 41.14 10.95
N TYR A 9 -3.28 40.27 11.76
CA TYR A 9 -2.52 39.23 12.46
C TYR A 9 -2.07 38.18 11.43
N PRO A 10 -0.78 37.82 11.35
CA PRO A 10 -0.41 36.58 10.68
C PRO A 10 -0.95 35.44 11.55
N LEU A 11 -1.91 34.66 11.03
CA LEU A 11 -2.14 33.31 11.52
C LEU A 11 -0.81 32.58 11.39
N GLN A 12 -0.11 32.37 12.50
CA GLN A 12 0.99 31.41 12.53
C GLN A 12 0.39 30.07 12.12
N GLU A 13 0.65 29.63 10.90
CA GLU A 13 0.49 28.24 10.52
C GLU A 13 1.37 27.43 11.48
N LYS A 14 0.76 26.86 12.52
CA LYS A 14 1.46 26.06 13.51
C LYS A 14 1.96 24.80 12.78
N THR A 15 3.25 24.72 12.53
CA THR A 15 3.89 23.48 12.07
C THR A 15 3.84 22.46 13.20
N LEU A 16 3.32 21.27 12.93
CA LEU A 16 3.36 20.17 13.88
C LEU A 16 4.79 19.66 14.01
N THR A 17 5.20 19.31 15.22
CA THR A 17 6.39 18.48 15.44
C THR A 17 6.16 17.07 14.91
N ASP A 18 7.23 16.31 14.65
CA ASP A 18 7.14 14.91 14.23
C ASP A 18 6.23 14.06 15.16
N ALA A 19 6.33 14.26 16.47
CA ALA A 19 5.51 13.57 17.46
C ALA A 19 4.03 13.98 17.40
N GLU A 20 3.74 15.28 17.26
CA GLU A 20 2.37 15.77 17.09
C GLU A 20 1.76 15.27 15.78
N TYR A 21 2.56 15.17 14.70
CA TYR A 21 2.10 14.66 13.42
C TYR A 21 1.78 13.15 13.46
N ILE A 22 2.60 12.36 14.16
CA ILE A 22 2.33 10.94 14.39
C ILE A 22 1.01 10.76 15.15
N GLU A 23 0.81 11.48 16.26
CA GLU A 23 -0.42 11.33 17.05
C GLU A 23 -1.66 11.79 16.27
N TYR A 24 -1.57 12.92 15.55
CA TYR A 24 -2.64 13.38 14.67
C TYR A 24 -2.99 12.35 13.58
N SER A 25 -1.97 11.76 12.96
CA SER A 25 -2.16 10.75 11.91
C SER A 25 -2.77 9.47 12.46
N LYS A 26 -2.37 9.05 13.67
CA LYS A 26 -2.95 7.92 14.39
C LYS A 26 -4.45 8.11 14.63
N GLU A 27 -4.86 9.28 15.12
CA GLU A 27 -6.28 9.60 15.29
C GLU A 27 -7.05 9.54 13.96
N GLY A 28 -6.47 10.07 12.88
CA GLY A 28 -7.08 10.04 11.55
C GLY A 28 -7.24 8.63 10.97
N VAL A 29 -6.32 7.71 11.26
CA VAL A 29 -6.43 6.29 10.92
C VAL A 29 -7.51 5.62 11.77
N ILE A 30 -7.47 5.78 13.10
CA ILE A 30 -8.42 5.14 14.05
C ILE A 30 -9.87 5.57 13.77
N LYS A 31 -10.08 6.83 13.38
CA LYS A 31 -11.39 7.36 12.97
C LYS A 31 -12.03 6.58 11.82
N ARG A 32 -11.22 5.94 10.97
CA ARG A 32 -11.65 5.22 9.75
C ARG A 32 -11.54 3.70 9.89
N ALA A 33 -10.64 3.23 10.74
CA ALA A 33 -10.42 1.83 11.06
C ALA A 33 -10.26 1.69 12.57
N ALA A 34 -11.27 1.18 13.28
CA ALA A 34 -11.23 1.11 14.75
C ALA A 34 -10.25 0.05 15.26
N THR A 35 -9.96 -0.97 14.45
CA THR A 35 -9.06 -2.08 14.78
C THR A 35 -8.09 -2.37 13.64
N LEU A 36 -7.02 -3.09 13.93
CA LEU A 36 -6.11 -3.62 12.91
C LEU A 36 -6.84 -4.49 11.88
N GLY A 37 -7.84 -5.26 12.32
CA GLY A 37 -8.70 -6.06 11.44
C GLY A 37 -9.57 -5.21 10.51
N ASP A 38 -10.05 -4.05 10.97
CA ASP A 38 -10.75 -3.09 10.10
C ASP A 38 -9.81 -2.52 9.04
N LEU A 39 -8.61 -2.10 9.45
CA LEU A 39 -7.61 -1.57 8.53
C LEU A 39 -7.25 -2.63 7.47
N TYR A 40 -7.05 -3.89 7.88
CA TYR A 40 -6.82 -4.99 6.95
C TYR A 40 -7.95 -5.16 5.93
N ARG A 41 -9.21 -5.20 6.38
CA ARG A 41 -10.37 -5.34 5.49
C ARG A 41 -10.53 -4.17 4.51
N ILE A 42 -10.15 -2.97 4.93
CA ILE A 42 -10.08 -1.80 4.04
C ILE A 42 -8.94 -1.97 3.04
N TRP A 43 -7.78 -2.43 3.49
CA TRP A 43 -6.56 -2.47 2.70
C TRP A 43 -6.59 -3.50 1.57
N ILE A 44 -7.13 -4.70 1.81
CA ILE A 44 -7.17 -5.76 0.79
C ILE A 44 -8.21 -5.52 -0.31
N GLU A 45 -9.11 -4.57 -0.13
CA GLU A 45 -10.13 -4.19 -1.11
C GLU A 45 -9.69 -2.88 -1.79
N ARG A 46 -9.26 -2.96 -3.05
CA ARG A 46 -8.63 -1.83 -3.77
C ARG A 46 -9.43 -0.53 -3.69
N GLU A 47 -10.73 -0.58 -3.96
CA GLU A 47 -11.59 0.61 -3.96
C GLU A 47 -11.71 1.23 -2.56
N LYS A 48 -11.76 0.39 -1.51
CA LYS A 48 -11.79 0.87 -0.12
C LYS A 48 -10.46 1.47 0.28
N ARG A 49 -9.35 0.81 -0.05
CA ARG A 49 -8.00 1.30 0.19
C ARG A 49 -7.77 2.67 -0.46
N GLN A 50 -8.12 2.81 -1.74
CA GLN A 50 -7.99 4.07 -2.46
C GLN A 50 -8.79 5.19 -1.80
N LYS A 51 -10.06 4.94 -1.47
CA LYS A 51 -10.90 5.92 -0.78
C LYS A 51 -10.32 6.29 0.59
N PHE A 52 -9.85 5.31 1.34
CA PHE A 52 -9.23 5.54 2.65
C PHE A 52 -7.98 6.41 2.55
N LEU A 53 -7.07 6.14 1.60
CA LEU A 53 -5.88 6.95 1.36
C LEU A 53 -6.23 8.37 0.89
N GLU A 54 -7.24 8.54 0.03
CA GLU A 54 -7.72 9.86 -0.38
C GLU A 54 -8.27 10.68 0.79
N GLU A 55 -9.00 10.03 1.70
CA GLU A 55 -9.54 10.70 2.88
C GLU A 55 -8.44 11.10 3.87
N LEU A 56 -7.41 10.27 4.06
CA LEU A 56 -6.21 10.64 4.83
C LEU A 56 -5.49 11.83 4.20
N ALA A 57 -5.29 11.80 2.87
CA ALA A 57 -4.62 12.89 2.16
C ALA A 57 -5.38 14.22 2.27
N ARG A 58 -6.72 14.21 2.27
CA ARG A 58 -7.54 15.43 2.52
C ARG A 58 -7.35 16.01 3.91
N GLU A 59 -6.95 15.19 4.89
CA GLU A 59 -6.58 15.60 6.24
C GLU A 59 -5.05 15.80 6.37
N SER A 60 -4.31 15.89 5.25
CA SER A 60 -2.83 16.03 5.24
C SER A 60 -2.07 14.91 5.96
N ILE A 61 -2.68 13.72 6.06
CA ILE A 61 -2.04 12.51 6.58
C ILE A 61 -1.42 11.76 5.41
N ILE A 62 -0.09 11.78 5.35
CA ILE A 62 0.71 11.26 4.24
C ILE A 62 1.57 10.10 4.77
N PRO A 63 1.24 8.84 4.43
CA PRO A 63 1.98 7.68 4.91
C PRO A 63 3.49 7.73 4.62
N GLU A 64 3.89 8.27 3.48
CA GLU A 64 5.30 8.40 3.09
C GLU A 64 6.07 9.35 4.01
N LEU A 65 5.41 10.41 4.50
CA LEU A 65 6.00 11.33 5.48
C LEU A 65 6.17 10.64 6.84
N LEU A 66 5.17 9.86 7.26
CA LEU A 66 5.26 9.05 8.48
C LEU A 66 6.40 8.03 8.40
N ALA A 67 6.54 7.34 7.27
CA ALA A 67 7.66 6.42 7.02
C ALA A 67 9.02 7.12 7.15
N GLY A 68 9.14 8.36 6.65
CA GLY A 68 10.33 9.19 6.80
C GLY A 68 10.64 9.54 8.26
N ILE A 69 9.62 9.99 9.02
CA ILE A 69 9.75 10.31 10.46
C ILE A 69 10.17 9.08 11.27
N LEU A 70 9.58 7.91 10.97
CA LEU A 70 9.90 6.62 11.60
C LEU A 70 11.25 6.05 11.15
N LYS A 71 11.93 6.67 10.18
CA LYS A 71 13.20 6.22 9.58
C LYS A 71 13.10 4.84 8.91
N THR A 72 11.95 4.55 8.30
CA THR A 72 11.66 3.30 7.59
C THR A 72 11.08 3.59 6.18
N PRO A 73 11.82 4.26 5.27
CA PRO A 73 11.30 4.69 3.97
C PRO A 73 10.88 3.53 3.05
N ASP A 74 11.41 2.34 3.28
CA ASP A 74 11.10 1.13 2.51
C ASP A 74 9.93 0.31 3.10
N ALA A 75 9.37 0.77 4.23
CA ALA A 75 8.19 0.17 4.85
C ALA A 75 7.02 0.11 3.87
N ASP A 76 6.20 -0.94 3.98
CA ASP A 76 4.93 -0.97 3.29
C ASP A 76 3.95 0.02 3.93
N THR A 77 3.17 0.71 3.10
CA THR A 77 2.21 1.72 3.54
C THR A 77 1.20 1.19 4.55
N PHE A 78 0.75 -0.07 4.41
CA PHE A 78 -0.11 -0.69 5.41
C PHE A 78 0.58 -0.78 6.76
N ASP A 79 1.83 -1.22 6.78
CA ASP A 79 2.58 -1.44 8.02
C ASP A 79 2.89 -0.14 8.75
N VAL A 80 3.18 0.93 8.01
CA VAL A 80 3.33 2.27 8.60
C VAL A 80 2.06 2.67 9.34
N LEU A 81 0.91 2.54 8.68
CA LEU A 81 -0.39 2.92 9.23
C LEU A 81 -0.82 1.99 10.38
N ALA A 82 -0.59 0.69 10.24
CA ALA A 82 -0.85 -0.30 11.27
C ALA A 82 0.02 -0.08 12.51
N HIS A 83 1.28 0.31 12.32
CA HIS A 83 2.19 0.62 13.41
C HIS A 83 1.76 1.86 14.18
N ILE A 84 1.51 2.98 13.49
CA ILE A 84 1.13 4.22 14.19
C ILE A 84 -0.22 4.09 14.90
N ALA A 85 -1.17 3.34 14.32
CA ALA A 85 -2.51 3.21 14.88
C ALA A 85 -2.62 2.15 15.97
N PHE A 86 -1.92 1.02 15.82
CA PHE A 86 -2.14 -0.19 16.62
C PHE A 86 -0.87 -0.83 17.18
N GLY A 87 0.30 -0.24 16.96
CA GLY A 87 1.58 -0.78 17.43
C GLY A 87 1.99 -2.07 16.72
N ALA A 88 1.47 -2.34 15.52
CA ALA A 88 1.87 -3.49 14.72
C ALA A 88 3.36 -3.41 14.31
N PRO A 89 4.03 -4.55 14.04
CA PRO A 89 5.38 -4.53 13.48
C PRO A 89 5.44 -3.80 12.14
N ILE A 90 6.51 -3.03 11.91
CA ILE A 90 6.76 -2.41 10.60
C ILE A 90 7.49 -3.43 9.72
N LEU A 91 6.88 -3.81 8.61
CA LEU A 91 7.52 -4.63 7.58
C LEU A 91 7.80 -3.78 6.33
N THR A 92 8.91 -4.07 5.69
CA THR A 92 9.26 -3.55 4.36
C THR A 92 8.48 -4.29 3.28
N ARG A 93 8.38 -3.63 2.11
CA ARG A 93 7.82 -4.28 0.91
C ARG A 93 8.63 -5.52 0.52
N ASP A 94 9.95 -5.52 0.74
CA ASP A 94 10.79 -6.68 0.49
C ASP A 94 10.49 -7.84 1.44
N GLU A 95 10.30 -7.57 2.73
CA GLU A 95 9.91 -8.58 3.72
C GLU A 95 8.54 -9.18 3.41
N ARG A 96 7.57 -8.35 3.00
CA ARG A 96 6.25 -8.84 2.55
C ARG A 96 6.35 -9.72 1.31
N ALA A 97 7.11 -9.30 0.31
CA ALA A 97 7.31 -10.07 -0.91
C ALA A 97 8.02 -11.40 -0.62
N LYS A 98 9.02 -11.41 0.28
CA LYS A 98 9.69 -12.63 0.74
C LYS A 98 8.71 -13.57 1.46
N ALA A 99 7.94 -13.05 2.42
CA ALA A 99 6.96 -13.82 3.16
C ALA A 99 5.88 -14.42 2.24
N PHE A 100 5.45 -13.68 1.21
CA PHE A 100 4.57 -14.20 0.17
C PHE A 100 5.19 -15.39 -0.56
N LEU A 101 6.43 -15.26 -1.04
CA LEU A 101 7.13 -16.34 -1.77
C LEU A 101 7.26 -17.60 -0.91
N ASP A 102 7.60 -17.44 0.37
CA ASP A 102 7.76 -18.55 1.30
C ASP A 102 6.41 -19.25 1.57
N LYS A 103 5.34 -18.48 1.83
CA LYS A 103 4.00 -19.01 2.14
C LYS A 103 3.29 -19.62 0.94
N LYS A 104 3.46 -19.03 -0.24
CA LYS A 104 2.77 -19.43 -1.47
C LYS A 104 3.62 -20.35 -2.35
N LYS A 105 4.77 -20.83 -1.86
CA LYS A 105 5.68 -21.73 -2.58
C LYS A 105 4.96 -22.85 -3.34
N LYS A 106 4.12 -23.64 -2.65
CA LYS A 106 3.38 -24.75 -3.28
C LYS A 106 2.45 -24.30 -4.40
N VAL A 107 1.83 -23.12 -4.26
CA VAL A 107 0.95 -22.56 -5.29
C VAL A 107 1.78 -22.10 -6.49
N LEU A 108 2.91 -21.45 -6.24
CA LEU A 108 3.83 -20.99 -7.29
C LEU A 108 4.49 -22.14 -8.04
N ASP A 109 4.85 -23.23 -7.35
CA ASP A 109 5.41 -24.44 -7.95
C ASP A 109 4.40 -25.18 -8.84
N ALA A 110 3.10 -24.97 -8.61
CA ALA A 110 2.02 -25.51 -9.44
C ALA A 110 1.68 -24.63 -10.66
N LEU A 111 2.22 -23.41 -10.74
CA LEU A 111 2.12 -22.56 -11.92
C LEU A 111 3.13 -23.02 -12.98
N GLY A 112 2.78 -22.86 -14.25
CA GLY A 112 3.78 -22.98 -15.33
C GLY A 112 4.84 -21.88 -15.23
N ASP A 113 6.03 -22.14 -15.78
CA ASP A 113 7.20 -21.25 -15.66
C ASP A 113 6.89 -19.79 -16.02
N GLN A 114 6.20 -19.56 -17.15
CA GLN A 114 5.82 -18.20 -17.58
C GLN A 114 4.85 -17.51 -16.61
N ALA A 115 3.89 -18.24 -16.03
CA ALA A 115 2.96 -17.67 -15.05
C ALA A 115 3.69 -17.31 -13.75
N ARG A 116 4.65 -18.15 -13.33
CA ARG A 116 5.52 -17.87 -12.19
C ARG A 116 6.39 -16.63 -12.43
N GLU A 117 6.99 -16.50 -13.61
CA GLU A 117 7.75 -15.30 -13.99
C GLU A 117 6.92 -14.02 -13.92
N VAL A 118 5.65 -14.06 -14.36
CA VAL A 118 4.74 -12.92 -14.23
C VAL A 118 4.51 -12.54 -12.76
N ILE A 119 4.27 -13.52 -11.87
CA ILE A 119 4.08 -13.24 -10.44
C ILE A 119 5.34 -12.63 -9.81
N ILE A 120 6.52 -13.14 -10.16
CA ILE A 120 7.80 -12.59 -9.68
C ILE A 120 7.99 -11.15 -10.19
N ALA A 121 7.72 -10.90 -11.47
CA ALA A 121 7.81 -9.56 -12.03
C ALA A 121 6.83 -8.57 -11.39
N LEU A 122 5.60 -9.02 -11.04
CA LEU A 122 4.65 -8.21 -10.29
C LEU A 122 5.16 -7.92 -8.88
N LEU A 123 5.74 -8.90 -8.18
CA LEU A 123 6.37 -8.66 -6.88
C LEU A 123 7.49 -7.61 -6.96
N ASP A 124 8.28 -7.60 -8.02
CA ASP A 124 9.30 -6.57 -8.22
C ASP A 124 8.68 -5.18 -8.43
N LYS A 125 7.52 -5.09 -9.07
CA LYS A 125 6.77 -3.82 -9.16
C LYS A 125 6.22 -3.39 -7.81
N TYR A 126 5.71 -4.33 -7.03
CA TYR A 126 5.24 -4.10 -5.66
C TYR A 126 6.37 -3.60 -4.75
N ARG A 127 7.57 -4.19 -4.84
CA ARG A 127 8.75 -3.74 -4.09
C ARG A 127 9.09 -2.28 -4.34
N ILE A 128 8.79 -1.74 -5.53
CA ILE A 128 9.11 -0.35 -5.91
C ILE A 128 7.96 0.62 -5.61
N GLY A 129 6.73 0.25 -5.95
CA GLY A 129 5.58 1.16 -5.91
C GLY A 129 4.44 0.73 -4.98
N GLY A 130 4.65 -0.29 -4.15
CA GLY A 130 3.64 -0.81 -3.24
C GLY A 130 2.48 -1.48 -3.96
N ILE A 131 1.41 -1.74 -3.21
CA ILE A 131 0.25 -2.51 -3.68
C ILE A 131 -0.49 -1.84 -4.83
N ASP A 132 -0.55 -0.50 -4.84
CA ASP A 132 -1.27 0.24 -5.89
C ASP A 132 -0.58 0.12 -7.25
N GLN A 133 0.76 -0.04 -7.27
CA GLN A 133 1.51 -0.29 -8.50
C GLN A 133 1.03 -1.56 -9.20
N ILE A 134 0.74 -2.64 -8.46
CA ILE A 134 0.36 -3.93 -9.03
C ILE A 134 -1.16 -4.11 -9.19
N SER A 135 -1.94 -3.29 -8.49
CA SER A 135 -3.41 -3.35 -8.55
C SER A 135 -3.99 -2.75 -9.84
N ARG A 136 -3.14 -2.09 -10.64
CA ARG A 136 -3.52 -1.28 -11.80
C ARG A 136 -3.11 -1.96 -13.11
N PRO A 137 -4.00 -2.06 -14.13
CA PRO A 137 -3.66 -2.66 -15.43
C PRO A 137 -2.43 -2.03 -16.11
N GLU A 138 -2.13 -0.78 -15.80
CA GLU A 138 -0.99 -0.03 -16.31
C GLU A 138 0.36 -0.66 -15.93
N VAL A 139 0.41 -1.49 -14.88
CA VAL A 139 1.60 -2.25 -14.51
C VAL A 139 2.13 -3.09 -15.66
N PHE A 140 1.23 -3.63 -16.49
CA PHE A 140 1.57 -4.48 -17.63
C PHE A 140 2.13 -3.70 -18.83
N ARG A 141 2.26 -2.38 -18.74
CA ARG A 141 2.99 -1.55 -19.71
C ARG A 141 4.48 -1.46 -19.39
N LEU A 142 4.89 -1.92 -18.21
CA LEU A 142 6.27 -1.86 -17.74
C LEU A 142 7.03 -3.14 -18.11
N PRO A 143 8.36 -3.08 -18.31
CA PRO A 143 9.16 -4.29 -18.46
C PRO A 143 9.07 -5.21 -17.23
N PRO A 144 9.09 -6.55 -17.39
CA PRO A 144 9.27 -7.30 -18.65
C PRO A 144 7.96 -7.63 -19.38
N PHE A 145 6.82 -7.07 -18.97
CA PHE A 145 5.51 -7.42 -19.55
C PHE A 145 5.40 -7.00 -21.03
N ASP A 146 6.16 -6.01 -21.47
CA ASP A 146 6.33 -5.63 -22.88
C ASP A 146 6.76 -6.81 -23.75
N LYS A 147 7.70 -7.63 -23.25
CA LYS A 147 8.18 -8.86 -23.93
C LYS A 147 7.19 -10.02 -23.85
N LEU A 148 6.20 -9.93 -22.96
CA LEU A 148 5.15 -10.92 -22.75
C LEU A 148 3.83 -10.53 -23.45
N GLY A 149 3.87 -9.58 -24.40
CA GLY A 149 2.67 -9.14 -25.12
C GLY A 149 1.75 -8.22 -24.31
N TYR A 150 2.32 -7.50 -23.33
CA TYR A 150 1.61 -6.59 -22.43
C TYR A 150 0.47 -7.31 -21.69
N LEU A 151 -0.58 -6.59 -21.30
CA LEU A 151 -1.72 -7.15 -20.57
C LEU A 151 -2.36 -8.34 -21.30
N ARG A 152 -2.47 -8.28 -22.63
CA ARG A 152 -3.13 -9.34 -23.41
C ARG A 152 -2.33 -10.64 -23.40
N GLY A 153 -1.04 -10.59 -23.71
CA GLY A 153 -0.21 -11.79 -23.71
C GLY A 153 -0.01 -12.35 -22.31
N VAL A 154 0.06 -11.49 -21.29
CA VAL A 154 0.03 -11.93 -19.89
C VAL A 154 -1.29 -12.63 -19.56
N ALA A 155 -2.44 -12.12 -20.00
CA ALA A 155 -3.70 -12.81 -19.79
C ALA A 155 -3.74 -14.19 -20.48
N GLU A 156 -3.18 -14.31 -21.68
CA GLU A 156 -3.06 -15.59 -22.40
C GLU A 156 -2.22 -16.62 -21.63
N ILE A 157 -1.12 -16.20 -20.97
CA ILE A 157 -0.31 -17.07 -20.08
C ILE A 157 -1.15 -17.69 -18.95
N PHE A 158 -2.12 -16.95 -18.41
CA PHE A 158 -3.03 -17.44 -17.36
C PHE A 158 -4.27 -18.17 -17.93
N GLY A 159 -4.39 -18.32 -19.24
CA GLY A 159 -5.56 -18.92 -19.88
C GLY A 159 -6.79 -18.01 -19.93
N GLY A 160 -6.58 -16.68 -19.87
CA GLY A 160 -7.61 -15.66 -20.03
C GLY A 160 -7.64 -14.61 -18.92
N MET A 161 -8.35 -13.51 -19.19
CA MET A 161 -8.43 -12.35 -18.27
C MET A 161 -8.96 -12.70 -16.88
N ASP A 162 -9.92 -13.61 -16.78
CA ASP A 162 -10.51 -13.95 -15.48
C ASP A 162 -9.53 -14.73 -14.59
N ASN A 163 -8.70 -15.58 -15.19
CA ASN A 163 -7.66 -16.28 -14.45
C ASN A 163 -6.52 -15.35 -14.07
N LEU A 164 -6.16 -14.39 -14.93
CA LEU A 164 -5.22 -13.33 -14.56
C LEU A 164 -5.73 -12.51 -13.36
N LYS A 165 -7.01 -12.10 -13.37
CA LYS A 165 -7.62 -11.40 -12.22
C LYS A 165 -7.56 -12.23 -10.94
N LYS A 166 -7.83 -13.53 -11.01
CA LYS A 166 -7.70 -14.44 -9.85
C LYS A 166 -6.26 -14.52 -9.35
N ALA A 167 -5.29 -14.59 -10.25
CA ALA A 167 -3.87 -14.63 -9.90
C ALA A 167 -3.40 -13.33 -9.25
N ILE A 168 -3.82 -12.17 -9.77
CA ILE A 168 -3.55 -10.86 -9.16
C ILE A 168 -4.18 -10.78 -7.77
N ASN A 169 -5.45 -11.18 -7.62
CA ASN A 169 -6.13 -11.17 -6.32
C ASN A 169 -5.43 -12.08 -5.29
N MET A 170 -4.99 -13.27 -5.72
CA MET A 170 -4.21 -14.19 -4.89
C MET A 170 -2.88 -13.55 -4.45
N LEU A 171 -2.20 -12.85 -5.37
CA LEU A 171 -0.97 -12.11 -5.07
C LEU A 171 -1.24 -11.00 -4.04
N GLU A 172 -2.19 -10.11 -4.32
CA GLU A 172 -2.53 -8.97 -3.46
C GLU A 172 -2.93 -9.41 -2.06
N ARG A 173 -3.82 -10.38 -1.93
CA ARG A 173 -4.23 -10.91 -0.62
C ARG A 173 -3.08 -11.62 0.08
N GLY A 174 -2.32 -12.43 -0.65
CA GLY A 174 -1.18 -13.17 -0.11
C GLY A 174 -0.10 -12.28 0.49
N LEU A 175 0.11 -11.07 -0.04
CA LEU A 175 1.06 -10.09 0.51
C LEU A 175 0.71 -9.65 1.94
N TYR A 176 -0.56 -9.75 2.34
CA TYR A 176 -1.07 -9.34 3.65
C TYR A 176 -1.54 -10.50 4.53
N GLU A 177 -1.24 -11.75 4.18
CA GLU A 177 -1.52 -12.94 5.01
C GLU A 177 -0.42 -13.22 6.06
N SER A 178 0.52 -12.31 6.30
CA SER A 178 1.71 -12.48 7.16
C SER A 178 1.45 -12.29 8.66
N PRO A 179 2.30 -12.87 9.56
CA PRO A 179 2.21 -12.62 11.01
C PRO A 179 2.30 -11.11 11.28
N GLY A 180 1.45 -10.59 12.16
CA GLY A 180 1.30 -9.14 12.39
C GLY A 180 0.03 -8.54 11.79
N VAL A 181 -0.76 -9.33 11.05
CA VAL A 181 -2.07 -8.93 10.47
C VAL A 181 -3.23 -9.74 11.08
N ASN A 182 -2.95 -10.64 12.03
CA ASN A 182 -4.01 -11.43 12.69
C ASN A 182 -4.88 -10.51 13.56
N PRO A 183 -6.21 -10.44 13.31
CA PRO A 183 -7.14 -9.73 14.17
C PRO A 183 -7.27 -10.38 15.56
#